data_AF-A0A5J4S8T0-F1
#
_entry.id   AF-A0A5J4S8T0-F1
#
_cell.length_a   1.000
_cell.length_b   1.000
_cell.length_c   1.000
_cell.angle_alpha   90.00
_cell.angle_beta   90.00
_cell.angle_gamma   90.00
#
_symmetry.space_group_name_H-M   'P 1'
#
loop_
_entity.id
_entity.type
_entity.pdbx_description
1 polymer ?
#
loop_
_entity_poly.entity_id
_entity_poly.type
_entity_poly.pdbx_seq_one_letter_code
_entity_poly.pdbx_strand_id
1 'polypeptide(L)'
;MKKELLVLFMIFSVVSLPAQEIKKLFVTMPDTLVPLLTPVNRADFVDFLESNMRARVKNKFENLSEMTDLTPDYIRLQMTLQSTLQMKLLAINDTAKVICAVFTACAPECDSYIRFFATDWKELPVQDYLTLLPKPDDFFLPPDSAYIGEYGYDSMCTQIDMVLLKADLSKTDTTLSFTFITPRYMGEETLNKWKGYLREVIVYEWKDGRFQSVK
;
A
#
# COMPACT_ATOMS: atom_id res chain seq x y z
N MET A 1 -45.79 6.96 49.12
CA MET A 1 -45.74 6.56 47.70
C MET A 1 -44.60 7.30 47.01
N LYS A 2 -43.61 6.52 46.57
CA LYS A 2 -42.59 6.74 45.52
C LYS A 2 -41.90 8.11 45.39
N LYS A 3 -40.67 8.17 45.94
CA LYS A 3 -39.60 9.09 45.48
C LYS A 3 -38.87 8.38 44.33
N GLU A 4 -39.14 8.79 43.09
CA GLU A 4 -38.43 8.28 41.92
C GLU A 4 -37.12 9.09 41.75
N LEU A 5 -36.00 8.43 42.04
CA LEU A 5 -34.65 8.96 41.84
C LEU A 5 -34.22 8.60 40.41
N LEU A 6 -34.27 9.56 39.50
CA LEU A 6 -33.84 9.37 38.10
C LEU A 6 -32.31 9.45 38.03
N VAL A 7 -31.63 8.29 38.10
CA VAL A 7 -30.18 8.19 37.91
C VAL A 7 -29.90 8.05 36.40
N LEU A 8 -29.40 9.12 35.79
CA LEU A 8 -28.95 9.14 34.40
C LEU A 8 -27.57 8.46 34.30
N PHE A 9 -27.54 7.19 33.92
CA PHE A 9 -26.29 6.46 33.65
C PHE A 9 -25.73 6.93 32.29
N MET A 10 -24.78 7.85 32.33
CA MET A 10 -24.04 8.29 31.15
C MET A 10 -22.97 7.24 30.85
N ILE A 11 -23.31 6.23 30.05
CA ILE A 11 -22.36 5.24 29.54
C ILE A 11 -21.48 5.96 28.52
N PHE A 12 -20.31 6.43 28.95
CA PHE A 12 -19.23 6.80 28.04
C PHE A 12 -18.70 5.50 27.42
N SER A 13 -19.28 5.12 26.27
CA SER A 13 -18.68 4.15 25.38
C SER A 13 -17.34 4.73 24.89
N VAL A 14 -16.23 4.22 25.43
CA VAL A 14 -14.89 4.39 24.87
C VAL A 14 -14.86 3.61 23.56
N VAL A 15 -15.43 4.20 22.51
CA VAL A 15 -15.14 3.79 21.14
C VAL A 15 -13.73 4.28 20.89
N SER A 16 -12.73 3.39 21.03
CA SER A 16 -11.38 3.65 20.56
C SER A 16 -11.48 3.90 19.06
N LEU A 17 -11.48 5.18 18.69
CA LEU A 17 -11.58 5.61 17.31
C LEU A 17 -10.37 5.05 16.56
N PRO A 18 -10.55 4.13 15.59
CA PRO A 18 -9.44 3.58 14.81
C PRO A 18 -8.62 4.70 14.14
N ALA A 19 -9.26 5.86 13.92
CA ALA A 19 -8.66 7.12 13.45
C ALA A 19 -7.36 7.53 14.16
N GLN A 20 -7.20 7.18 15.44
CA GLN A 20 -6.05 7.59 16.24
C GLN A 20 -4.84 6.66 16.08
N GLU A 21 -5.05 5.41 15.67
CA GLU A 21 -4.01 4.40 15.78
C GLU A 21 -2.94 4.55 14.70
N ILE A 22 -3.32 4.59 13.42
CA ILE A 22 -2.32 4.74 12.35
C ILE A 22 -1.59 6.10 12.42
N LYS A 23 -2.26 7.15 12.89
CA LYS A 23 -1.64 8.46 13.14
C LYS A 23 -0.54 8.35 14.17
N LYS A 24 -0.84 7.74 15.32
CA LYS A 24 0.14 7.52 16.39
C LYS A 24 1.30 6.68 15.89
N LEU A 25 1.02 5.60 15.16
CA LEU A 25 2.06 4.74 14.57
C LEU A 25 2.96 5.56 13.66
N PHE A 26 2.39 6.33 12.74
CA PHE A 26 3.15 7.17 11.81
C PHE A 26 4.04 8.21 12.50
N VAL A 27 3.51 8.96 13.48
CA VAL A 27 4.29 9.96 14.22
C VAL A 27 5.44 9.30 14.98
N THR A 28 5.22 8.11 15.55
CA THR A 28 6.22 7.35 16.32
C THR A 28 7.13 6.46 15.47
N MET A 29 6.97 6.48 14.14
CA MET A 29 7.83 5.73 13.22
C MET A 29 9.31 6.09 13.41
N PRO A 30 10.21 5.11 13.53
CA PRO A 30 11.65 5.38 13.60
C PRO A 30 12.17 6.08 12.34
N ASP A 31 13.07 7.06 12.53
CA ASP A 31 13.73 7.78 11.44
C ASP A 31 14.52 6.87 10.50
N THR A 32 14.94 5.70 10.96
CA THR A 32 15.67 4.71 10.14
C THR A 32 14.81 4.12 9.03
N LEU A 33 13.48 4.04 9.21
CA LEU A 33 12.57 3.49 8.20
C LEU A 33 12.28 4.50 7.09
N VAL A 34 12.17 5.78 7.44
CA VAL A 34 11.93 6.87 6.50
C VAL A 34 12.90 8.02 6.78
N PRO A 35 14.17 7.91 6.38
CA PRO A 35 15.20 8.90 6.71
C PRO A 35 14.91 10.29 6.18
N LEU A 36 14.11 10.37 5.11
CA LEU A 36 13.72 11.60 4.43
C LEU A 36 12.92 12.56 5.33
N LEU A 37 12.13 12.03 6.26
CA LEU A 37 11.20 12.79 7.10
C LEU A 37 11.69 12.84 8.54
N THR A 38 11.69 14.03 9.13
CA THR A 38 11.95 14.20 10.56
C THR A 38 10.71 13.84 11.39
N PRO A 39 10.85 13.61 12.72
CA PRO A 39 9.69 13.46 13.60
C PRO A 39 8.74 14.67 13.54
N VAL A 40 9.29 15.87 13.41
CA VAL A 40 8.52 17.12 13.25
C VAL A 40 7.71 17.09 11.97
N ASN A 41 8.33 16.71 10.83
CA ASN A 41 7.60 16.58 9.56
C ASN A 41 6.42 15.62 9.68
N ARG A 42 6.59 14.50 10.39
CA ARG A 42 5.52 13.49 10.57
C ARG A 42 4.37 14.03 11.42
N ALA A 43 4.67 14.79 12.47
CA ALA A 43 3.66 15.48 13.26
C ALA A 43 2.91 16.55 12.44
N ASP A 44 3.65 17.42 11.75
CA ASP A 44 3.09 18.51 10.94
C ASP A 44 2.11 17.99 9.87
N PHE A 45 2.40 16.85 9.23
CA PHE A 45 1.47 16.27 8.25
C PHE A 45 0.11 15.94 8.85
N VAL A 46 0.10 15.37 10.07
CA VAL A 46 -1.14 15.00 10.77
C VAL A 46 -1.91 16.27 11.14
N ASP A 47 -1.22 17.26 11.71
CA ASP A 47 -1.82 18.52 12.14
C ASP A 47 -2.44 19.30 10.97
N PHE A 48 -1.75 19.34 9.82
CA PHE A 48 -2.25 20.00 8.62
C PHE A 48 -3.50 19.32 8.05
N LEU A 49 -3.51 17.99 7.91
CA LEU A 49 -4.68 17.28 7.37
C LEU A 49 -5.88 17.34 8.31
N GLU A 50 -5.67 17.26 9.63
CA GLU A 50 -6.74 17.44 10.61
C GLU A 50 -7.33 18.86 10.58
N SER A 51 -6.51 19.85 10.20
CA SER A 51 -6.93 21.24 10.01
C SER A 51 -7.55 21.51 8.63
N ASN A 52 -7.83 20.48 7.82
CA ASN A 52 -8.25 20.60 6.41
C ASN A 52 -7.30 21.47 5.56
N MET A 53 -6.04 21.56 5.96
CA MET A 53 -4.99 22.22 5.21
C MET A 53 -4.29 21.22 4.31
N ARG A 54 -3.67 21.73 3.24
CA ARG A 54 -2.80 20.93 2.39
C ARG A 54 -1.57 20.51 3.19
N ALA A 55 -1.45 19.23 3.52
CA ALA A 55 -0.37 18.70 4.35
C ALA A 55 0.93 18.56 3.57
N ARG A 56 1.66 19.68 3.47
CA ARG A 56 2.97 19.76 2.81
C ARG A 56 4.03 20.19 3.80
N VAL A 57 5.17 19.52 3.76
CA VAL A 57 6.34 19.85 4.58
C VAL A 57 7.58 19.88 3.71
N LYS A 58 8.61 20.59 4.17
CA LYS A 58 9.96 20.43 3.63
C LYS A 58 10.63 19.23 4.28
N ASN A 59 11.10 18.30 3.45
CA ASN A 59 11.87 17.16 3.93
C ASN A 59 13.33 17.53 4.23
N LYS A 60 14.13 16.57 4.70
CA LYS A 60 15.55 16.83 5.07
C LYS A 60 16.42 17.37 3.93
N PHE A 61 15.99 17.25 2.68
CA PHE A 61 16.69 17.82 1.52
C PHE A 61 16.03 19.11 1.00
N GLU A 62 15.21 19.77 1.82
CA GLU A 62 14.47 21.00 1.50
C GLU A 62 13.47 20.88 0.34
N ASN A 63 13.23 19.66 -0.15
CA ASN A 63 12.22 19.38 -1.17
C ASN A 63 10.84 19.20 -0.52
N LEU A 64 9.79 19.41 -1.30
CA LEU A 64 8.42 19.22 -0.82
C LEU A 64 8.05 17.74 -0.76
N SER A 65 7.46 17.35 0.37
CA SER A 65 6.74 16.09 0.56
C SER A 65 5.29 16.41 0.95
N GLU A 66 4.34 15.58 0.54
CA GLU A 66 2.90 15.84 0.71
C GLU A 66 2.16 14.59 1.22
N MET A 67 1.37 14.73 2.28
CA MET A 67 0.40 13.71 2.68
C MET A 67 -0.90 13.97 1.94
N THR A 68 -1.25 13.04 1.04
CA THR A 68 -2.45 13.17 0.20
C THR A 68 -3.66 12.50 0.83
N ASP A 69 -3.44 11.48 1.65
CA ASP A 69 -4.51 10.72 2.27
C ASP A 69 -4.13 10.32 3.70
N LEU A 70 -5.10 10.54 4.60
CA LEU A 70 -5.08 10.04 5.97
C LEU A 70 -6.48 9.56 6.34
N THR A 71 -6.57 8.30 6.70
CA THR A 71 -7.80 7.62 7.15
C THR A 71 -7.49 6.83 8.42
N PRO A 72 -8.46 6.18 9.07
CA PRO A 72 -8.21 5.39 10.27
C PRO A 72 -7.16 4.28 10.17
N ASP A 73 -7.04 3.67 9.00
CA ASP A 73 -6.19 2.51 8.78
C ASP A 73 -5.24 2.71 7.59
N TYR A 74 -5.26 3.86 6.91
CA TYR A 74 -4.43 4.09 5.72
C TYR A 74 -3.82 5.49 5.64
N ILE A 75 -2.58 5.55 5.17
CA ILE A 75 -1.81 6.77 4.87
C ILE A 75 -1.27 6.69 3.45
N ARG A 76 -1.28 7.81 2.72
CA ARG A 76 -0.51 8.02 1.49
C ARG A 76 0.34 9.27 1.56
N LEU A 77 1.62 9.11 1.25
CA LEU A 77 2.61 10.17 1.16
C LEU A 77 3.23 10.19 -0.23
N GLN A 78 3.23 11.38 -0.84
CA GLN A 78 4.18 11.73 -1.89
C GLN A 78 5.50 12.13 -1.22
N MET A 79 6.48 11.25 -1.29
CA MET A 79 7.77 11.39 -0.60
C MET A 79 8.69 12.36 -1.34
N THR A 80 8.82 12.17 -2.64
CA THR A 80 9.52 13.07 -3.59
C THR A 80 8.70 13.19 -4.86
N LEU A 81 9.18 13.87 -5.90
CA LEU A 81 8.51 13.82 -7.21
C LEU A 81 8.48 12.41 -7.84
N GLN A 82 9.39 11.52 -7.42
CA GLN A 82 9.58 10.19 -8.01
C GLN A 82 9.29 9.05 -7.03
N SER A 83 8.82 9.33 -5.81
CA SER A 83 8.57 8.27 -4.83
C SER A 83 7.38 8.51 -3.94
N THR A 84 6.74 7.41 -3.54
CA THR A 84 5.58 7.39 -2.65
C THR A 84 5.74 6.35 -1.55
N LEU A 85 5.06 6.60 -0.43
CA LEU A 85 4.86 5.64 0.65
C LEU A 85 3.35 5.50 0.88
N GLN A 86 2.85 4.28 0.85
CA GLN A 86 1.52 3.92 1.32
C GLN A 86 1.66 3.04 2.56
N MET A 87 0.86 3.28 3.58
CA MET A 87 0.81 2.43 4.77
C MET A 87 -0.63 2.02 5.03
N LYS A 88 -0.83 0.76 5.41
CA LYS A 88 -2.12 0.25 5.86
C LYS A 88 -1.99 -0.57 7.14
N LEU A 89 -2.85 -0.31 8.11
CA LEU A 89 -2.96 -1.04 9.36
C LEU A 89 -3.99 -2.17 9.18
N LEU A 90 -3.53 -3.42 9.28
CA LEU A 90 -4.31 -4.62 8.95
C LEU A 90 -4.51 -5.48 10.20
N ALA A 91 -5.74 -5.92 10.46
CA ALA A 91 -6.04 -6.79 11.60
C ALA A 91 -5.67 -8.25 11.31
N ILE A 92 -4.82 -8.86 12.14
CA ILE A 92 -4.58 -10.31 12.10
C ILE A 92 -5.74 -11.03 12.79
N ASN A 93 -6.18 -10.50 13.93
CA ASN A 93 -7.32 -10.95 14.73
C ASN A 93 -7.85 -9.76 15.54
N ASP A 94 -8.77 -10.01 16.47
CA ASP A 94 -9.43 -8.97 17.28
C ASP A 94 -8.47 -8.10 18.11
N THR A 95 -7.25 -8.60 18.39
CA THR A 95 -6.29 -7.97 19.32
C THR A 95 -4.97 -7.59 18.68
N ALA A 96 -4.62 -8.21 17.54
CA ALA A 96 -3.32 -8.04 16.89
C ALA A 96 -3.48 -7.39 15.51
N LYS A 97 -2.60 -6.43 15.22
CA LYS A 97 -2.54 -5.73 13.93
C LYS A 97 -1.10 -5.67 13.43
N VAL A 98 -0.95 -5.53 12.12
CA VAL A 98 0.32 -5.30 11.45
C VAL A 98 0.24 -4.12 10.51
N ILE A 99 1.37 -3.47 10.31
CA ILE A 99 1.53 -2.37 9.37
C ILE A 99 2.06 -2.97 8.07
N CYS A 100 1.30 -2.86 6.98
CA CYS A 100 1.81 -3.08 5.63
C CYS A 100 2.27 -1.74 5.08
N ALA A 101 3.52 -1.65 4.62
CA ALA A 101 4.06 -0.46 3.97
C ALA A 101 4.47 -0.80 2.54
N VAL A 102 3.98 -0.04 1.57
CA VAL A 102 4.37 -0.11 0.17
C VAL A 102 5.15 1.14 -0.18
N PHE A 103 6.40 0.94 -0.58
CA PHE A 103 7.28 1.99 -1.02
C PHE A 103 7.45 1.86 -2.53
N THR A 104 7.20 2.95 -3.25
CA THR A 104 7.27 2.95 -4.72
C THR A 104 8.24 4.03 -5.17
N ALA A 105 9.15 3.66 -6.08
CA ALA A 105 10.03 4.58 -6.77
C ALA A 105 9.76 4.50 -8.28
N CYS A 106 9.87 5.62 -9.00
CA CYS A 106 9.57 5.70 -10.43
C CYS A 106 10.69 6.42 -11.19
N ALA A 107 11.33 5.73 -12.15
CA ALA A 107 12.34 6.30 -13.05
C ALA A 107 12.64 5.39 -14.28
N PRO A 108 12.05 5.63 -15.46
CA PRO A 108 10.81 6.37 -15.71
C PRO A 108 9.57 5.59 -15.24
N GLU A 109 9.68 4.27 -15.22
CA GLU A 109 8.64 3.36 -14.77
C GLU A 109 8.74 3.07 -13.28
N CYS A 110 7.64 2.63 -12.69
CA CYS A 110 7.53 2.43 -11.25
C CYS A 110 7.78 0.99 -10.83
N ASP A 111 8.45 0.82 -9.69
CA ASP A 111 8.58 -0.44 -8.98
C ASP A 111 8.30 -0.24 -7.50
N SER A 112 7.71 -1.26 -6.88
CA SER A 112 7.30 -1.23 -5.49
C SER A 112 7.96 -2.34 -4.70
N TYR A 113 8.40 -2.00 -3.49
CA TYR A 113 8.77 -2.99 -2.49
C TYR A 113 7.82 -2.90 -1.29
N ILE A 114 7.52 -4.05 -0.70
CA ILE A 114 6.53 -4.20 0.37
C ILE A 114 7.24 -4.67 1.62
N ARG A 115 6.92 -4.07 2.76
CA ARG A 115 7.41 -4.45 4.08
C ARG A 115 6.27 -4.57 5.07
N PHE A 116 6.44 -5.46 6.03
CA PHE A 116 5.52 -5.64 7.15
C PHE A 116 6.22 -5.28 8.46
N PHE A 117 5.48 -4.62 9.34
CA PHE A 117 5.97 -4.27 10.68
C PHE A 117 4.91 -4.59 11.73
N ALA A 118 5.36 -4.97 12.92
CA ALA A 118 4.51 -4.92 14.10
C ALA A 118 4.23 -3.45 14.49
N THR A 119 3.26 -3.22 15.37
CA THR A 119 2.89 -1.86 15.83
C THR A 119 3.97 -1.16 16.67
N ASP A 120 5.02 -1.89 17.07
CA ASP A 120 6.24 -1.35 17.69
C ASP A 120 7.37 -1.08 16.67
N TRP A 121 7.06 -1.15 15.36
CA TRP A 121 7.97 -0.96 14.25
C TRP A 121 9.05 -2.02 14.07
N LYS A 122 8.94 -3.17 14.75
CA LYS A 122 9.77 -4.34 14.43
C LYS A 122 9.40 -4.89 13.06
N GLU A 123 10.37 -4.98 12.16
CA GLU A 123 10.18 -5.59 10.84
C GLU A 123 9.84 -7.07 10.97
N LEU A 124 8.89 -7.51 10.15
CA LEU A 124 8.36 -8.87 10.11
C LEU A 124 8.65 -9.51 8.74
N PRO A 125 8.81 -10.85 8.68
CA PRO A 125 9.03 -11.54 7.41
C PRO A 125 7.85 -11.35 6.46
N VAL A 126 8.12 -10.89 5.24
CA VAL A 126 7.08 -10.63 4.22
C VAL A 126 6.29 -11.90 3.90
N GLN A 127 6.96 -13.06 3.88
CA GLN A 127 6.37 -14.35 3.51
C GLN A 127 5.26 -14.81 4.46
N ASP A 128 5.26 -14.32 5.70
CA ASP A 128 4.21 -14.63 6.69
C ASP A 128 2.87 -13.97 6.32
N TYR A 129 2.92 -12.82 5.63
CA TYR A 129 1.75 -11.98 5.32
C TYR A 129 1.45 -11.86 3.83
N LEU A 130 2.40 -12.15 2.97
CA LEU A 130 2.29 -12.14 1.52
C LEU A 130 3.09 -13.34 1.00
N THR A 131 2.43 -14.50 0.99
CA THR A 131 3.08 -15.79 0.78
C THR A 131 3.63 -15.96 -0.63
N LEU A 132 2.98 -15.32 -1.61
CA LEU A 132 3.39 -15.34 -3.01
C LEU A 132 3.22 -13.95 -3.61
N LEU A 133 4.28 -13.41 -4.19
CA LEU A 133 4.20 -12.26 -5.09
C LEU A 133 3.75 -12.74 -6.47
N PRO A 134 2.93 -11.96 -7.20
CA PRO A 134 2.57 -12.33 -8.56
C PRO A 134 3.82 -12.38 -9.44
N LYS A 135 3.97 -13.48 -10.17
CA LYS A 135 5.01 -13.67 -11.17
C LYS A 135 4.53 -13.08 -12.50
N PRO A 136 5.45 -12.77 -13.44
CA PRO A 136 5.06 -12.32 -14.79
C PRO A 136 3.96 -13.20 -15.40
N ASP A 137 4.12 -14.51 -15.30
CA ASP A 137 3.19 -15.57 -15.72
C ASP A 137 1.74 -15.33 -15.26
N ASP A 138 1.55 -14.86 -14.03
CA ASP A 138 0.21 -14.65 -13.44
C ASP A 138 -0.54 -13.50 -14.12
N PHE A 139 0.17 -12.60 -14.82
CA PHE A 139 -0.41 -11.50 -15.57
C PHE A 139 -0.78 -11.88 -16.99
N PHE A 140 -0.27 -12.99 -17.55
CA PHE A 140 -0.64 -13.38 -18.91
C PHE A 140 -2.00 -14.08 -18.91
N LEU A 141 -2.86 -13.67 -19.82
CA LEU A 141 -4.13 -14.34 -20.05
C LEU A 141 -3.86 -15.71 -20.67
N PRO A 142 -4.57 -16.78 -20.22
CA PRO A 142 -4.43 -18.09 -20.84
C PRO A 142 -4.77 -17.98 -22.34
N PRO A 143 -3.98 -18.62 -23.23
CA PRO A 143 -4.23 -18.52 -24.65
C PRO A 143 -5.59 -19.12 -24.98
N ASP A 144 -6.49 -18.33 -25.57
CA ASP A 144 -7.61 -18.92 -26.30
C ASP A 144 -7.01 -19.81 -27.39
N SER A 145 -7.44 -21.08 -27.41
CA SER A 145 -6.90 -22.20 -28.20
C SER A 145 -6.69 -21.97 -29.72
N ALA A 146 -7.00 -20.79 -30.25
CA ALA A 146 -6.83 -20.41 -31.66
C ALA A 146 -5.50 -19.71 -32.00
N TYR A 147 -4.69 -19.27 -31.02
CA TYR A 147 -3.52 -18.42 -31.29
C TYR A 147 -2.22 -18.87 -30.59
N ILE A 148 -2.01 -20.19 -30.48
CA ILE A 148 -0.68 -20.75 -30.21
C ILE A 148 0.13 -20.72 -31.51
N GLY A 149 0.39 -19.52 -32.04
CA GLY A 149 1.30 -19.29 -33.15
C GLY A 149 2.69 -18.90 -32.66
N GLU A 150 3.69 -19.05 -33.52
CA GLU A 150 5.15 -18.79 -33.47
C GLU A 150 5.66 -17.57 -32.64
N TYR A 151 4.77 -16.73 -32.11
CA TYR A 151 5.02 -15.54 -31.28
C TYR A 151 4.41 -15.66 -29.88
N GLY A 152 4.22 -16.90 -29.41
CA GLY A 152 3.57 -17.22 -28.15
C GLY A 152 4.31 -16.72 -26.91
N TYR A 153 3.60 -16.78 -25.78
CA TYR A 153 4.03 -16.51 -24.40
C TYR A 153 5.54 -16.69 -24.14
N ASP A 154 6.14 -17.82 -24.55
CA ASP A 154 7.57 -18.09 -24.36
C ASP A 154 8.48 -17.03 -25.01
N SER A 155 8.14 -16.56 -26.22
CA SER A 155 8.87 -15.48 -26.89
C SER A 155 8.75 -14.15 -26.15
N MET A 156 7.61 -13.87 -25.53
CA MET A 156 7.40 -12.67 -24.72
C MET A 156 8.26 -12.74 -23.44
N CYS A 157 8.24 -13.88 -22.74
CA CYS A 157 9.03 -14.09 -21.54
C CYS A 157 10.54 -14.00 -21.78
N THR A 158 11.05 -14.46 -22.93
CA THR A 158 12.49 -14.35 -23.26
C THR A 158 12.99 -12.92 -23.46
N GLN A 159 12.09 -11.96 -23.71
CA GLN A 159 12.45 -10.55 -23.89
C GLN A 159 12.50 -9.78 -22.57
N ILE A 160 12.06 -10.37 -21.46
CA ILE A 160 12.03 -9.72 -20.15
C ILE A 160 13.42 -9.82 -19.51
N ASP A 161 14.11 -8.69 -19.40
CA ASP A 161 15.37 -8.53 -18.67
C ASP A 161 15.16 -8.05 -17.22
N MET A 162 14.06 -7.35 -16.95
CA MET A 162 13.70 -6.81 -15.65
C MET A 162 12.20 -6.95 -15.35
N VAL A 163 11.88 -7.46 -14.17
CA VAL A 163 10.49 -7.54 -13.67
C VAL A 163 10.21 -6.32 -12.80
N LEU A 164 9.28 -5.47 -13.24
CA LEU A 164 8.82 -4.30 -12.51
C LEU A 164 7.35 -4.49 -12.12
N LEU A 165 7.05 -4.33 -10.84
CA LEU A 165 5.70 -4.45 -10.29
C LEU A 165 5.37 -3.22 -9.47
N LYS A 166 4.30 -2.53 -9.84
CA LYS A 166 3.74 -1.47 -9.00
C LYS A 166 2.67 -2.06 -8.11
N ALA A 167 2.83 -1.86 -6.80
CA ALA A 167 1.87 -2.25 -5.80
C ALA A 167 1.10 -1.03 -5.29
N ASP A 168 -0.21 -1.19 -5.08
CA ASP A 168 -1.07 -0.16 -4.48
C ASP A 168 -2.00 -0.78 -3.43
N LEU A 169 -1.93 -0.24 -2.22
CA LEU A 169 -2.86 -0.51 -1.12
C LEU A 169 -4.15 0.29 -1.34
N SER A 170 -5.29 -0.38 -1.15
CA SER A 170 -6.58 0.31 -1.19
C SER A 170 -6.77 1.22 0.02
N LYS A 171 -7.27 2.44 -0.24
CA LYS A 171 -7.69 3.39 0.79
C LYS A 171 -8.99 2.95 1.47
N THR A 172 -9.85 2.22 0.76
CA THR A 172 -11.25 1.98 1.16
C THR A 172 -11.50 0.60 1.75
N ASP A 173 -10.68 -0.37 1.36
CA ASP A 173 -10.84 -1.77 1.73
C ASP A 173 -9.47 -2.40 2.00
N THR A 174 -9.44 -3.68 2.37
CA THR A 174 -8.22 -4.40 2.74
C THR A 174 -7.61 -5.15 1.56
N THR A 175 -7.57 -4.53 0.38
CA THR A 175 -6.91 -5.09 -0.79
C THR A 175 -5.55 -4.47 -1.08
N LEU A 176 -4.70 -5.29 -1.70
CA LEU A 176 -3.40 -4.93 -2.26
C LEU A 176 -3.42 -5.34 -3.73
N SER A 177 -3.17 -4.39 -4.61
CA SER A 177 -3.20 -4.61 -6.06
C SER A 177 -1.82 -4.51 -6.65
N PHE A 178 -1.55 -5.29 -7.69
CA PHE A 178 -0.29 -5.30 -8.43
C PHE A 178 -0.57 -5.03 -9.90
N THR A 179 0.20 -4.12 -10.49
CA THR A 179 0.23 -3.84 -11.92
C THR A 179 1.58 -4.30 -12.48
N PHE A 180 1.56 -5.02 -13.60
CA PHE A 180 2.78 -5.41 -14.30
C PHE A 180 3.32 -4.27 -15.15
N ILE A 181 4.46 -3.71 -14.74
CA ILE A 181 5.02 -2.48 -15.31
C ILE A 181 6.08 -2.75 -16.37
N THR A 182 6.74 -3.92 -16.35
CA THR A 182 7.77 -4.30 -17.33
C THR A 182 7.42 -3.98 -18.79
N PRO A 183 6.19 -4.21 -19.30
CA PRO A 183 5.88 -3.91 -20.69
C PRO A 183 6.00 -2.41 -21.03
N ARG A 184 5.77 -1.52 -20.05
CA ARG A 184 5.94 -0.07 -20.21
C ARG A 184 7.41 0.31 -20.28
N TYR A 185 8.24 -0.35 -19.47
CA TYR A 185 9.69 -0.17 -19.47
C TYR A 185 10.31 -0.55 -20.82
N MET A 186 9.80 -1.62 -21.44
CA MET A 186 10.22 -2.11 -22.75
C MET A 186 9.77 -1.22 -23.93
N GLY A 187 9.04 -0.13 -23.67
CA GLY A 187 8.60 0.85 -24.66
C GLY A 187 7.17 0.66 -25.18
N GLU A 188 6.64 1.71 -25.81
CA GLU A 188 5.24 1.78 -26.25
C GLU A 188 4.86 0.69 -27.26
N GLU A 189 5.77 0.31 -28.16
CA GLU A 189 5.53 -0.75 -29.15
C GLU A 189 5.24 -2.09 -28.44
N THR A 190 6.09 -2.47 -27.49
CA THR A 190 5.93 -3.68 -26.67
C THR A 190 4.65 -3.62 -25.87
N LEU A 191 4.40 -2.50 -25.18
CA LEU A 191 3.18 -2.30 -24.40
C LEU A 191 1.92 -2.49 -25.26
N ASN A 192 1.86 -1.88 -26.44
CA ASN A 192 0.72 -1.98 -27.35
C ASN A 192 0.53 -3.41 -27.87
N LYS A 193 1.63 -4.10 -28.20
CA LYS A 193 1.59 -5.50 -28.61
C LYS A 193 1.09 -6.42 -27.48
N TRP A 194 1.51 -6.17 -26.24
CA TRP A 194 1.25 -7.05 -25.10
C TRP A 194 -0.10 -6.78 -24.44
N LYS A 195 -0.69 -5.57 -24.62
CA LYS A 195 -1.92 -5.15 -23.93
C LYS A 195 -3.09 -6.14 -24.05
N GLY A 196 -3.24 -6.81 -25.21
CA GLY A 196 -4.29 -7.82 -25.41
C GLY A 196 -4.06 -9.16 -24.72
N TYR A 197 -2.84 -9.40 -24.22
CA TYR A 197 -2.41 -10.66 -23.60
C TYR A 197 -2.22 -10.54 -22.09
N LEU A 198 -2.34 -9.32 -21.54
CA LEU A 198 -2.06 -9.05 -20.14
C LEU A 198 -3.35 -8.72 -19.39
N ARG A 199 -3.50 -9.34 -18.22
CA ARG A 199 -4.37 -8.84 -17.16
C ARG A 199 -3.79 -7.51 -16.65
N GLU A 200 -4.63 -6.49 -16.56
CA GLU A 200 -4.18 -5.16 -16.13
C GLU A 200 -3.70 -5.14 -14.68
N VAL A 201 -4.42 -5.83 -13.79
CA VAL A 201 -4.18 -5.82 -12.35
C VAL A 201 -4.43 -7.21 -11.75
N ILE A 202 -3.57 -7.63 -10.82
CA ILE A 202 -3.84 -8.76 -9.93
C ILE A 202 -4.15 -8.20 -8.55
N VAL A 203 -5.26 -8.63 -7.96
CA VAL A 203 -5.73 -8.17 -6.65
C VAL A 203 -5.54 -9.27 -5.61
N TYR A 204 -5.04 -8.88 -4.44
CA TYR A 204 -4.96 -9.69 -3.25
C TYR A 204 -5.89 -9.09 -2.20
N GLU A 205 -6.61 -9.94 -1.48
CA GLU A 205 -7.46 -9.57 -0.35
C GLU A 205 -6.80 -10.01 0.96
N TRP A 206 -6.85 -9.15 1.97
CA TRP A 206 -6.43 -9.51 3.31
C TRP A 206 -7.45 -10.44 3.98
N LYS A 207 -7.05 -11.68 4.20
CA LYS A 207 -7.88 -12.71 4.82
C LYS A 207 -7.05 -13.65 5.68
N ASP A 208 -7.58 -14.01 6.85
CA ASP A 208 -6.91 -14.90 7.81
C ASP A 208 -5.48 -14.45 8.16
N GLY A 209 -5.31 -13.13 8.32
CA GLY A 209 -4.03 -12.51 8.70
C GLY A 209 -2.98 -12.42 7.59
N ARG A 210 -3.35 -12.59 6.32
CA ARG A 210 -2.43 -12.51 5.17
C ARG A 210 -3.14 -12.05 3.90
N PHE A 211 -2.39 -11.50 2.95
CA PHE A 211 -2.86 -11.25 1.60
C PHE A 211 -2.94 -12.56 0.80
N GLN A 212 -4.11 -12.80 0.22
CA GLN A 212 -4.39 -13.98 -0.62
C GLN A 212 -4.90 -13.50 -1.98
N SER A 213 -4.42 -14.10 -3.07
CA SER A 213 -4.87 -13.75 -4.42
C SER A 213 -6.37 -13.99 -4.58
N VAL A 214 -7.07 -12.98 -5.09
CA VAL A 214 -8.47 -13.10 -5.52
C VAL A 214 -8.47 -13.82 -6.87
N LYS A 215 -9.00 -15.05 -6.90
CA LYS A 215 -9.13 -15.84 -8.13
C LYS A 215 -10.25 -15.32 -9.02
#